data_AF-A0A143WWJ1-F1
#
_entry.id   AF-A0A143WWJ1-F1
#
_cell.length_a   1.000
_cell.length_b   1.000
_cell.length_c   1.000
_cell.angle_alpha   90.00
_cell.angle_beta   90.00
_cell.angle_gamma   90.00
#
_symmetry.space_group_name_H-M   'P 1'
#
loop_
_entity.id
_entity.type
_entity.pdbx_description
1 polymer ?
#
loop_
_entity_poly.entity_id
_entity_poly.type
_entity_poly.pdbx_seq_one_letter_code
_entity_poly.pdbx_strand_id
1 'polypeptide(L)'
;MPGRITSKELIRIFKNKIPSSCTVVSDSFRSYHQLMKELNVKWMKIPSGKKEKEGYTLSRVNGLHSAIKYFVRTYRGVSDKYLKHYIAIFKYRRQLFRMTFRDKIDMTFKHLMLHKCNIKYKDIRGRNSADDIYAITSE
;
A
#
# COMPACT_ATOMS: atom_id res chain seq x y z
N MET A 1 4.82 -5.66 -23.13
CA MET A 1 5.58 -4.98 -22.05
C MET A 1 4.59 -4.25 -21.17
N PRO A 2 4.65 -4.33 -19.83
CA PRO A 2 3.75 -3.53 -19.00
C PRO A 2 4.02 -2.05 -19.31
N GLY A 3 2.98 -1.33 -19.75
CA GLY A 3 3.10 0.04 -20.26
C GLY A 3 3.60 1.00 -19.19
N ARG A 4 4.47 1.93 -19.58
CA ARG A 4 4.85 3.05 -18.71
C ARG A 4 3.60 3.87 -18.38
N ILE A 5 3.44 4.23 -17.11
CA ILE A 5 2.30 5.06 -16.69
C ILE A 5 2.30 6.40 -17.42
N THR A 6 1.14 6.74 -17.97
CA THR A 6 0.94 7.97 -18.73
C THR A 6 0.58 9.14 -17.82
N SER A 7 0.81 10.36 -18.29
CA SER A 7 0.38 11.57 -17.58
C SER A 7 -1.13 11.58 -17.28
N LYS A 8 -1.95 11.08 -18.22
CA LYS A 8 -3.41 11.02 -18.08
C LYS A 8 -3.84 10.12 -16.93
N GLU A 9 -3.22 8.94 -16.81
CA GLU A 9 -3.48 8.01 -15.69
C GLU A 9 -3.03 8.60 -14.35
N LEU A 10 -1.85 9.23 -14.32
CA LEU A 10 -1.37 9.93 -13.12
C LEU A 10 -2.34 11.00 -12.66
N ILE A 11 -2.82 11.85 -13.58
CA ILE A 11 -3.83 12.87 -13.27
C ILE A 11 -5.09 12.21 -12.72
N ARG A 12 -5.62 11.17 -13.38
CA ARG A 12 -6.79 10.43 -12.88
C ARG A 12 -6.59 9.89 -11.46
N ILE A 13 -5.39 9.41 -11.12
CA ILE A 13 -5.10 8.84 -9.80
C ILE A 13 -4.98 9.92 -8.72
N PHE A 14 -4.39 11.08 -9.05
CA PHE A 14 -3.94 12.07 -8.05
C PHE A 14 -4.72 13.39 -8.03
N LYS A 15 -5.55 13.71 -9.04
CA LYS A 15 -6.13 15.05 -9.27
C LYS A 15 -6.93 15.66 -8.11
N ASN A 16 -7.39 14.89 -7.13
CA ASN A 16 -8.08 15.42 -5.94
C ASN A 16 -7.48 14.91 -4.62
N LYS A 17 -6.28 14.33 -4.65
CA LYS A 17 -5.63 13.72 -3.48
C LYS A 17 -4.45 14.54 -2.96
N ILE A 18 -3.93 15.45 -3.78
CA ILE A 18 -2.79 16.29 -3.47
C ILE A 18 -3.27 17.74 -3.56
N PRO A 19 -3.34 18.49 -2.45
CA PRO A 19 -3.72 19.89 -2.49
C PRO A 19 -2.59 20.74 -3.08
N SER A 20 -2.95 21.87 -3.70
CA SER A 20 -2.02 22.81 -4.36
C SER A 20 -0.99 23.44 -3.41
N SER A 21 -1.30 23.51 -2.11
CA SER A 21 -0.40 24.00 -1.07
C SER A 21 0.77 23.06 -0.75
N CYS A 22 0.74 21.80 -1.22
CA CYS A 22 1.81 20.86 -0.97
C CYS A 22 3.03 21.09 -1.87
N THR A 23 4.21 20.77 -1.33
CA THR A 23 5.42 20.57 -2.12
C THR A 23 5.53 19.10 -2.50
N VAL A 24 5.58 18.81 -3.79
CA VAL A 24 5.73 17.45 -4.30
C VAL A 24 7.18 17.21 -4.69
N VAL A 25 7.78 16.16 -4.14
CA VAL A 25 9.14 15.71 -4.49
C VAL A 25 9.02 14.46 -5.35
N SER A 26 9.66 14.45 -6.51
CA SER A 26 9.70 13.28 -7.38
C SER A 26 11.02 13.15 -8.12
N ASP A 27 11.21 12.01 -8.77
CA ASP A 27 12.23 11.87 -9.80
C ASP A 27 11.89 12.73 -11.03
N SER A 28 12.77 12.68 -12.03
CA SER A 28 12.65 13.43 -13.26
C SER A 28 11.75 12.77 -14.32
N PHE A 29 10.87 11.83 -13.96
CA PHE A 29 10.08 11.09 -14.94
C PHE A 29 9.15 12.01 -15.75
N ARG A 30 9.12 11.80 -17.08
CA ARG A 30 8.48 12.74 -18.02
C ARG A 30 6.97 12.89 -17.77
N SER A 31 6.27 11.81 -17.44
CA SER A 31 4.82 11.82 -17.22
C SER A 31 4.38 12.72 -16.04
N TYR A 32 5.27 13.05 -15.11
CA TYR A 32 4.94 13.96 -14.00
C TYR A 32 4.79 15.42 -14.41
N HIS A 33 5.38 15.87 -15.53
CA HIS A 33 5.36 17.29 -15.88
C HIS A 33 3.92 17.81 -16.09
N GLN A 34 3.07 17.04 -16.76
CA GLN A 34 1.68 17.43 -16.97
C GLN A 34 0.86 17.29 -15.68
N LEU A 35 1.16 16.29 -14.84
CA LEU A 35 0.53 16.15 -13.52
C LEU A 35 0.79 17.37 -12.64
N MET A 36 2.03 17.83 -12.53
CA MET A 36 2.37 18.96 -11.65
C MET A 36 1.75 20.27 -12.13
N LYS A 37 1.64 20.46 -13.46
CA LYS A 37 0.90 21.58 -14.05
C LYS A 37 -0.59 21.53 -13.68
N GLU A 38 -1.20 20.36 -13.80
CA GLU A 38 -2.63 20.15 -13.47
C GLU A 38 -2.91 20.38 -11.97
N LEU A 39 -2.03 19.91 -11.09
CA LEU A 39 -2.18 20.07 -9.64
C LEU A 39 -1.85 21.48 -9.14
N ASN A 40 -1.15 22.29 -9.95
CA ASN A 40 -0.65 23.62 -9.59
C ASN A 40 0.11 23.63 -8.25
N VAL A 41 1.06 22.71 -8.10
CA VAL A 41 1.85 22.49 -6.88
C VAL A 41 3.30 22.95 -7.04
N LYS A 42 3.97 23.25 -5.92
CA LYS A 42 5.43 23.41 -5.90
C LYS A 42 6.08 22.07 -6.18
N TRP A 43 6.80 21.96 -7.31
CA TRP A 43 7.45 20.72 -7.72
C TRP A 43 8.96 20.73 -7.49
N MET A 44 9.42 19.89 -6.57
CA MET A 44 10.81 19.63 -6.28
C MET A 44 11.32 18.42 -7.09
N LYS A 45 11.79 18.69 -8.31
CA LYS A 45 12.30 17.66 -9.23
C LYS A 45 13.75 17.30 -8.92
N ILE A 46 14.00 16.04 -8.55
CA ILE A 46 15.36 15.52 -8.37
C ILE A 46 15.90 15.07 -9.74
N PRO A 47 16.99 15.68 -10.24
CA PRO A 47 17.56 15.37 -11.54
C PRO A 47 18.14 13.96 -11.57
N SER A 48 18.11 13.34 -12.75
CA SER A 48 18.69 12.01 -12.95
C SER A 48 20.16 11.99 -12.55
N GLY A 49 20.60 10.92 -11.90
CA GLY A 49 21.97 10.76 -11.40
C GLY A 49 22.29 11.49 -10.10
N LYS A 50 21.44 12.41 -9.61
CA LYS A 50 21.62 13.03 -8.29
C LYS A 50 20.79 12.31 -7.22
N LYS A 51 21.37 12.19 -6.02
CA LYS A 51 20.72 11.57 -4.84
C LYS A 51 19.82 12.55 -4.08
N GLU A 52 20.12 13.84 -4.21
CA GLU A 52 19.48 14.92 -3.45
C GLU A 52 19.37 16.18 -4.30
N LYS A 53 18.38 17.01 -3.99
CA LYS A 53 18.34 18.42 -4.39
C LYS A 53 17.70 19.24 -3.27
N GLU A 54 18.39 20.29 -2.80
CA GLU A 54 17.88 21.24 -1.78
C GLU A 54 17.40 20.54 -0.49
N GLY A 55 18.14 19.56 0.05
CA GLY A 55 17.71 18.81 1.24
C GLY A 55 16.70 17.69 0.97
N TYR A 56 16.09 17.65 -0.22
CA TYR A 56 15.10 16.63 -0.57
C TYR A 56 15.76 15.42 -1.24
N THR A 57 15.42 14.23 -0.73
CA THR A 57 15.92 12.94 -1.24
C THR A 57 14.79 11.98 -1.56
N LEU A 58 15.03 11.04 -2.48
CA LEU A 58 14.10 9.93 -2.78
C LEU A 58 14.36 8.70 -1.90
N SER A 59 15.28 8.78 -0.93
CA SER A 59 15.78 7.62 -0.17
C SER A 59 14.66 6.84 0.54
N ARG A 60 13.72 7.56 1.17
CA ARG A 60 12.58 6.96 1.89
C ARG A 60 11.64 6.21 0.94
N VAL A 61 11.34 6.80 -0.22
CA VAL A 61 10.47 6.19 -1.24
C VAL A 61 11.17 4.98 -1.87
N ASN A 62 12.44 5.10 -2.21
CA ASN A 62 13.25 4.01 -2.74
C ASN A 62 13.35 2.84 -1.74
N GLY A 63 13.55 3.14 -0.45
CA GLY A 63 13.54 2.13 0.61
C GLY A 63 12.18 1.43 0.76
N LEU A 64 11.08 2.17 0.64
CA LEU A 64 9.73 1.60 0.61
C LEU A 64 9.53 0.67 -0.59
N HIS A 65 9.93 1.11 -1.79
CA HIS A 65 9.84 0.30 -3.01
C HIS A 65 10.65 -0.99 -2.90
N SER A 66 11.89 -0.90 -2.41
CA SER A 66 12.72 -2.08 -2.15
C SER A 66 12.05 -3.03 -1.17
N ALA A 67 11.52 -2.52 -0.04
CA ALA A 67 10.83 -3.35 0.94
C ALA A 67 9.62 -4.09 0.36
N ILE A 68 8.81 -3.41 -0.47
CA ILE A 68 7.68 -4.05 -1.17
C ILE A 68 8.20 -5.13 -2.13
N LYS A 69 9.26 -4.84 -2.91
CA LYS A 69 9.87 -5.80 -3.84
C LYS A 69 10.37 -7.05 -3.13
N TYR A 70 11.07 -6.90 -2.00
CA TYR A 70 11.52 -8.04 -1.20
C TYR A 70 10.35 -8.84 -0.63
N PHE A 71 9.32 -8.17 -0.09
CA PHE A 71 8.12 -8.82 0.44
C PHE A 71 7.39 -9.61 -0.65
N VAL A 72 7.15 -9.02 -1.82
CA VAL A 72 6.45 -9.68 -2.91
C VAL A 72 7.26 -10.88 -3.45
N ARG A 73 8.59 -10.78 -3.47
CA ARG A 73 9.50 -11.84 -3.93
C ARG A 73 9.50 -13.09 -3.05
N THR A 74 9.00 -13.03 -1.82
CA THR A 74 8.85 -14.25 -0.99
C THR A 74 7.74 -15.17 -1.48
N TYR A 75 6.84 -14.67 -2.34
CA TYR A 75 5.74 -15.46 -2.91
C TYR A 75 6.15 -15.97 -4.31
N ARG A 76 6.07 -17.28 -4.52
CA ARG A 76 6.38 -17.94 -5.81
C ARG A 76 5.24 -17.76 -6.81
N GLY A 77 5.18 -16.58 -7.42
CA GLY A 77 4.10 -16.19 -8.32
C GLY A 77 3.08 -15.31 -7.59
N VAL A 78 2.95 -14.08 -8.05
CA VAL A 78 2.07 -13.08 -7.46
C VAL A 78 0.96 -12.83 -8.46
N SER A 79 -0.25 -13.25 -8.10
CA SER A 79 -1.42 -12.97 -8.91
C SER A 79 -1.80 -11.50 -8.77
N ASP A 80 -2.01 -10.84 -9.90
CA ASP A 80 -2.51 -9.48 -10.00
C ASP A 80 -3.93 -9.34 -9.41
N LYS A 81 -4.79 -10.36 -9.56
CA LYS A 81 -6.12 -10.47 -8.92
C LYS A 81 -6.05 -10.16 -7.41
N TYR A 82 -4.97 -10.58 -6.74
CA TYR A 82 -4.80 -10.42 -5.30
C TYR A 82 -3.79 -9.35 -4.89
N LEU A 83 -3.31 -8.49 -5.82
CA LEU A 83 -2.30 -7.47 -5.53
C LEU A 83 -2.65 -6.58 -4.33
N LYS A 84 -3.93 -6.18 -4.21
CA LYS A 84 -4.43 -5.39 -3.07
C LYS A 84 -4.24 -6.11 -1.74
N HIS A 85 -4.47 -7.43 -1.69
CA HIS A 85 -4.30 -8.24 -0.49
C HIS A 85 -2.83 -8.37 -0.09
N TYR A 86 -1.93 -8.58 -1.05
CA TYR A 86 -0.49 -8.57 -0.77
C TYR A 86 -0.04 -7.24 -0.15
N ILE A 87 -0.50 -6.12 -0.69
CA ILE A 87 -0.17 -4.79 -0.13
C ILE A 87 -0.77 -4.61 1.28
N ALA A 88 -1.97 -5.13 1.53
CA ALA A 88 -2.57 -5.10 2.87
C ALA A 88 -1.73 -5.89 3.89
N ILE A 89 -1.30 -7.10 3.54
CA ILE A 89 -0.41 -7.93 4.38
C ILE A 89 0.94 -7.23 4.59
N PHE A 90 1.50 -6.60 3.55
CA PHE A 90 2.72 -5.81 3.68
C PHE A 90 2.58 -4.68 4.70
N LYS A 91 1.49 -3.91 4.62
CA LYS A 91 1.20 -2.83 5.57
C LYS A 91 1.08 -3.36 7.00
N TYR A 92 0.32 -4.44 7.17
CA TYR A 92 0.12 -5.10 8.46
C TYR A 92 1.45 -5.56 9.07
N ARG A 93 2.27 -6.30 8.30
CA ARG A 93 3.61 -6.74 8.74
C ARG A 93 4.51 -5.57 9.13
N ARG A 94 4.53 -4.49 8.33
CA ARG A 94 5.35 -3.31 8.61
C ARG A 94 4.88 -2.55 9.85
N GLN A 95 3.58 -2.53 10.13
CA GLN A 95 3.01 -1.95 11.34
C GLN A 95 3.37 -2.79 12.57
N LEU A 96 3.18 -4.11 12.50
CA LEU A 96 3.53 -5.04 13.58
C LEU A 96 5.02 -5.05 13.93
N PHE A 97 5.90 -4.89 12.93
CA PHE A 97 7.36 -4.85 13.17
C PHE A 97 7.78 -3.63 14.01
N ARG A 98 6.98 -2.55 14.01
CA ARG A 98 7.25 -1.32 14.75
C ARG A 98 6.62 -1.31 16.15
N MET A 99 5.93 -2.38 16.52
CA MET A 99 5.11 -2.48 17.72
C MET A 99 5.72 -3.45 18.72
N THR A 100 5.71 -3.07 19.99
CA THR A 100 6.03 -3.97 21.09
C THR A 100 4.94 -5.03 21.24
N PHE A 101 5.22 -6.10 21.99
CA PHE A 101 4.21 -7.12 22.28
C PHE A 101 2.95 -6.53 22.93
N ARG A 102 3.12 -5.53 23.82
CA ARG A 102 2.01 -4.83 24.47
C ARG A 102 1.15 -4.06 23.46
N ASP A 103 1.77 -3.33 22.53
CA ASP A 103 1.06 -2.57 21.49
C ASP A 103 0.22 -3.49 20.59
N LYS A 104 0.72 -4.71 20.34
CA LYS A 104 -0.01 -5.72 19.56
C LYS A 104 -1.25 -6.18 20.30
N ILE A 105 -1.13 -6.50 21.59
CA ILE A 105 -2.27 -6.88 22.44
C ILE A 105 -3.32 -5.76 22.47
N ASP A 106 -2.89 -4.52 22.74
CA ASP A 106 -3.79 -3.37 22.80
C ASP A 106 -4.53 -3.12 21.48
N MET A 107 -3.83 -3.22 20.35
CA MET A 107 -4.42 -3.05 19.03
C MET A 107 -5.44 -4.16 18.73
N THR A 108 -5.09 -5.42 18.99
CA THR A 108 -6.00 -6.56 18.81
C THR A 108 -7.22 -6.44 19.72
N PHE A 109 -7.02 -6.09 20.99
CA PHE A 109 -8.11 -5.90 21.95
C PHE A 109 -9.05 -4.77 21.54
N LYS A 110 -8.51 -3.62 21.11
CA LYS A 110 -9.32 -2.52 20.57
C LYS A 110 -10.11 -2.95 19.33
N HIS A 111 -9.49 -3.68 18.42
CA HIS A 111 -10.18 -4.16 17.22
C HIS A 111 -11.31 -5.15 17.55
N LEU A 112 -11.06 -6.09 18.48
CA LEU A 112 -12.06 -7.04 18.97
C LEU A 112 -13.20 -6.34 19.72
N MET A 113 -12.92 -5.29 20.49
CA MET A 113 -13.94 -4.53 21.21
C MET A 113 -14.78 -3.63 20.29
N LEU A 114 -14.18 -3.11 19.22
CA LEU A 114 -14.87 -2.30 18.21
C LEU A 114 -15.74 -3.14 17.28
N HIS A 115 -15.30 -4.35 16.96
CA HIS A 115 -16.12 -5.33 16.25
C HIS A 115 -17.01 -6.06 17.26
N LYS A 116 -18.26 -5.62 17.43
CA LYS A 116 -19.30 -6.42 18.11
C LYS A 116 -19.52 -7.74 17.37
N CYS A 117 -18.67 -8.72 17.60
CA CYS A 117 -18.85 -10.08 17.11
C CYS A 117 -19.92 -10.76 17.97
N ASN A 118 -21.18 -10.68 17.55
CA ASN A 118 -22.27 -11.50 18.09
C ASN A 118 -22.15 -12.93 17.56
N ILE A 119 -21.03 -13.60 17.87
CA ILE A 119 -20.89 -15.03 17.57
C ILE A 119 -21.51 -15.78 18.75
N LYS A 120 -22.69 -16.35 18.55
CA LYS A 120 -23.33 -17.21 19.56
C LYS A 120 -22.77 -18.61 19.42
N TYR A 121 -22.76 -19.38 20.51
CA TYR A 121 -22.28 -20.78 20.54
C TYR A 121 -22.88 -21.66 19.41
N LYS A 122 -24.14 -21.41 19.05
CA LYS A 122 -24.84 -22.07 17.94
C LYS A 122 -24.24 -21.79 16.54
N ASP A 123 -23.58 -20.64 16.35
CA ASP A 123 -23.00 -20.22 15.07
C ASP A 123 -21.62 -20.88 14.81
N ILE A 124 -21.06 -21.55 15.83
CA ILE A 124 -19.82 -22.33 15.79
C ILE A 124 -20.12 -23.81 15.60
N ARG A 125 -21.22 -24.31 16.19
CA ARG A 125 -21.57 -25.75 16.19
C ARG A 125 -22.04 -26.30 14.83
N GLY A 126 -22.48 -25.42 13.92
CA GLY A 126 -22.97 -25.81 12.59
C GLY A 126 -21.90 -25.87 11.49
N ARG A 127 -20.68 -25.41 11.78
CA ARG A 127 -19.56 -25.44 10.82
C ARG A 127 -18.74 -26.70 11.05
N ASN A 128 -19.13 -27.80 10.41
CA ASN A 128 -18.24 -28.94 10.27
C ASN A 128 -17.01 -28.47 9.50
N SER A 129 -15.84 -28.51 10.14
CA SER A 129 -14.60 -27.88 9.66
C SER A 129 -14.04 -28.45 8.35
N ALA A 130 -14.70 -29.44 7.74
CA ALA A 130 -14.29 -30.06 6.49
C ALA A 130 -14.99 -29.44 5.26
N ASP A 131 -16.26 -29.04 5.36
CA ASP A 131 -17.04 -28.62 4.19
C ASP A 131 -16.81 -27.15 3.82
N ASP A 132 -16.53 -26.29 4.81
CA ASP A 132 -16.33 -24.85 4.58
C ASP A 132 -15.03 -24.51 3.82
N ILE A 133 -14.03 -25.40 3.82
CA ILE A 133 -12.76 -25.19 3.10
C ILE A 133 -12.97 -25.36 1.59
N TYR A 134 -13.84 -26.29 1.16
CA TYR A 134 -14.10 -26.56 -0.25
C TYR A 134 -15.01 -25.50 -0.93
N ALA A 135 -15.86 -24.83 -0.15
CA ALA A 135 -16.73 -23.77 -0.67
C ALA A 135 -15.95 -22.49 -1.05
N ILE A 136 -14.82 -22.21 -0.39
CA ILE A 136 -14.02 -20.99 -0.64
C ILE A 136 -13.06 -21.16 -1.84
N THR A 137 -12.76 -22.40 -2.25
CA THR A 137 -11.82 -22.68 -3.35
C THR A 137 -12.49 -22.91 -4.71
N SER A 138 -13.80 -22.70 -4.81
CA SER A 138 -14.58 -22.98 -6.02
C SER A 138 -15.17 -21.72 -6.64
N GLU A 139 -14.32 -20.71 -6.96
CA GLU A 139 -14.67 -19.55 -7.82
C GLU A 139 -13.44 -18.86 -8.46
#